data_AF-A0A2V5PYU3-F1
#
_entry.id   AF-A0A2V5PYU3-F1
#
_cell.length_a   1.000
_cell.length_b   1.000
_cell.length_c   1.000
_cell.angle_alpha   90.00
_cell.angle_beta   90.00
_cell.angle_gamma   90.00
#
_symmetry.space_group_name_H-M   'P 1'
#
loop_
_entity.id
_entity.type
_entity.pdbx_description
1 polymer ?
#
loop_
_entity_poly.entity_id
_entity_poly.type
_entity_poly.pdbx_seq_one_letter_code
_entity_poly.pdbx_strand_id
1 'polypeptide(L)'
;MVAVFVLLLAAESGLAATSTPTAQTEFAKRIAAIEAQTRGRIGVATLDTGSGKHLDYRSEERFPMCSTFKFLAAAAVLKRVDEK
;
A
#
# COMPACT_ATOMS: atom_id res chain seq x y z
N MET A 1 9.34 -13.35 3.76
CA MET A 1 8.51 -12.56 2.82
C MET A 1 7.46 -11.84 3.65
N VAL A 2 7.77 -10.60 4.06
CA VAL A 2 6.88 -9.81 4.93
C VAL A 2 6.27 -8.73 4.04
N ALA A 3 4.99 -8.87 3.71
CA ALA A 3 4.21 -7.79 3.13
C ALA A 3 3.66 -6.97 4.31
N VAL A 4 4.28 -5.83 4.58
CA VAL A 4 3.83 -4.88 5.60
C VAL A 4 2.79 -3.96 4.94
N PHE A 5 1.52 -4.16 5.23
CA PHE A 5 0.47 -3.19 4.93
C PHE A 5 0.30 -2.28 6.16
N VAL A 6 0.81 -1.06 6.08
CA VAL A 6 0.53 -0.01 7.08
C VAL A 6 -0.64 0.81 6.54
N LEU A 7 -1.79 0.67 7.17
CA LEU A 7 -2.93 1.57 6.97
C LEU A 7 -2.77 2.74 7.94
N LEU A 8 -2.41 3.91 7.43
CA LEU A 8 -2.34 5.15 8.22
C LEU A 8 -3.69 5.87 8.09
N LEU A 9 -4.46 5.90 9.18
CA LEU A 9 -5.69 6.70 9.29
C LEU A 9 -5.32 8.12 9.72
N ALA A 10 -5.49 9.09 8.81
CA ALA A 10 -5.56 10.50 9.15
C ALA A 10 -6.65 11.11 8.27
N ALA A 11 -7.80 11.44 8.87
CA ALA A 11 -8.88 12.14 8.18
C ALA A 11 -8.67 13.64 8.36
N GLU A 12 -8.44 14.39 7.28
CA GLU A 12 -8.90 15.78 7.09
C GLU A 12 -9.05 16.07 5.59
N SER A 13 -10.12 16.79 5.25
CA SER A 13 -10.64 17.00 3.90
C SER A 13 -9.76 17.90 3.03
N GLY A 14 -9.49 17.51 1.79
CA GLY A 14 -9.14 18.47 0.73
C GLY A 14 -8.28 17.94 -0.41
N LEU A 15 -8.81 18.09 -1.64
CA LEU A 15 -8.16 18.07 -2.97
C LEU A 15 -7.12 16.95 -3.21
N ALA A 16 -7.47 15.97 -4.06
CA ALA A 16 -6.59 14.87 -4.46
C ALA A 16 -5.17 15.37 -4.81
N ALA A 17 -4.26 15.25 -3.84
CA ALA A 17 -2.94 15.81 -3.95
C ALA A 17 -2.01 14.71 -4.45
N THR A 18 -1.46 14.86 -5.66
CA THR A 18 -0.36 14.01 -6.12
C THR A 18 0.88 14.32 -5.29
N SER A 19 1.66 13.30 -4.90
CA SER A 19 2.94 13.52 -4.24
C SER A 19 3.90 14.28 -5.15
N THR A 20 4.74 15.14 -4.57
CA THR A 20 5.76 15.87 -5.34
C THR A 20 6.76 14.88 -5.94
N PRO A 21 7.20 15.04 -7.21
CA PRO A 21 8.16 14.14 -7.86
C PRO A 21 9.44 13.91 -7.03
N THR A 22 9.90 14.94 -6.30
CA THR A 22 11.04 14.85 -5.39
C THR A 22 10.78 13.91 -4.21
N ALA A 23 9.60 14.00 -3.58
CA ALA A 23 9.23 13.14 -2.46
C ALA A 23 9.13 11.67 -2.90
N GLN A 24 8.53 11.43 -4.07
CA GLN A 24 8.42 10.10 -4.67
C GLN A 24 9.81 9.50 -5.00
N THR A 25 10.72 10.32 -5.53
CA THR A 25 12.09 9.88 -5.84
C THR A 25 12.88 9.51 -4.59
N GLU A 26 12.82 10.35 -3.54
CA GLU A 26 13.49 10.08 -2.27
C GLU A 26 12.90 8.87 -1.54
N PHE A 27 11.58 8.70 -1.61
CA PHE A 27 10.91 7.49 -1.13
C PHE A 27 11.41 6.23 -1.86
N ALA A 28 11.40 6.24 -3.19
CA ALA A 28 11.86 5.10 -3.99
C ALA A 28 13.32 4.74 -3.70
N LYS A 29 14.22 5.73 -3.53
CA LYS A 29 15.61 5.49 -3.13
C LYS A 29 15.73 4.77 -1.78
N ARG A 30 14.92 5.17 -0.79
CA ARG A 30 14.91 4.54 0.54
C ARG A 30 14.41 3.11 0.47
N ILE A 31 13.33 2.85 -0.28
CA ILE A 31 12.81 1.49 -0.46
C ILE A 31 13.82 0.62 -1.21
N ALA A 32 14.48 1.13 -2.25
CA ALA A 32 15.52 0.41 -2.99
C ALA A 32 16.71 0.02 -2.10
N ALA A 33 17.11 0.90 -1.17
CA ALA A 33 18.17 0.61 -0.20
C ALA A 33 17.78 -0.53 0.76
N ILE A 34 16.49 -0.63 1.15
CA ILE A 34 15.97 -1.74 1.95
C ILE A 34 15.90 -3.02 1.12
N GLU A 35 15.38 -2.93 -0.11
CA GLU A 35 15.28 -4.07 -1.03
C GLU A 35 16.65 -4.74 -1.21
N ALA A 36 17.70 -3.96 -1.42
CA ALA A 36 19.08 -4.43 -1.55
C ALA A 36 19.59 -5.23 -0.33
N GLN A 37 19.11 -4.92 0.88
CA GLN A 37 19.49 -5.64 2.11
C GLN A 37 18.74 -6.95 2.29
N THR A 38 17.53 -7.07 1.73
CA THR A 38 16.61 -8.19 2.01
C THR A 38 16.79 -9.43 1.13
N ARG A 39 17.66 -9.38 0.10
CA ARG A 39 17.80 -10.41 -0.96
C ARG A 39 16.45 -10.84 -1.56
N GLY A 40 15.48 -9.93 -1.56
CA GLY A 40 14.11 -10.17 -2.00
C GLY A 40 13.63 -9.06 -2.93
N ARG A 41 12.34 -9.12 -3.27
CA ARG A 41 11.66 -8.06 -4.00
C ARG A 41 10.65 -7.39 -3.08
N ILE A 42 10.57 -6.06 -3.14
CA ILE A 42 9.67 -5.25 -2.33
C ILE A 42 8.72 -4.49 -3.25
N GLY A 43 7.43 -4.58 -2.97
CA GLY A 43 6.40 -3.71 -3.52
C GLY A 43 5.76 -2.92 -2.38
N VAL A 44 5.57 -1.62 -2.58
CA VAL A 44 4.92 -0.73 -1.62
C VAL A 44 3.88 0.11 -2.37
N ALA A 45 2.67 0.17 -1.81
CA ALA A 45 1.66 1.12 -2.22
C ALA A 45 1.18 1.86 -0.96
N THR A 46 1.11 3.18 -1.00
CA THR A 46 0.61 3.97 0.14
C THR A 46 -0.42 4.98 -0.30
N LEU A 47 -1.37 5.24 0.59
CA LEU A 47 -2.41 6.25 0.42
C LEU A 47 -2.58 6.98 1.74
N ASP A 48 -2.31 8.29 1.72
CA ASP A 48 -2.76 9.21 2.76
C ASP A 48 -4.26 9.44 2.58
N THR A 49 -5.07 8.92 3.49
CA THR A 49 -6.54 8.97 3.42
C THR A 49 -7.12 10.37 3.67
N GLY A 50 -6.31 11.31 4.17
CA GLY A 50 -6.72 12.71 4.34
C GLY A 50 -6.45 13.52 3.08
N SER A 51 -5.19 13.50 2.62
CA SER A 51 -4.78 14.32 1.46
C SER A 51 -4.93 13.65 0.09
N GLY A 52 -5.17 12.34 0.06
CA GLY A 52 -5.16 11.55 -1.18
C GLY A 52 -3.78 11.37 -1.80
N LYS A 53 -2.69 11.68 -1.07
CA LYS A 53 -1.31 11.52 -1.57
C LYS A 53 -0.91 10.05 -1.60
N HIS A 54 -0.18 9.70 -2.64
CA HIS A 54 0.40 8.37 -2.83
C HIS A 54 1.93 8.42 -2.88
N LEU A 55 2.58 7.42 -2.29
CA LEU A 55 4.00 7.14 -2.47
C LEU A 55 4.17 5.63 -2.71
N ASP A 56 4.63 5.28 -3.91
CA ASP A 56 4.56 3.90 -4.40
C ASP A 56 5.94 3.40 -4.86
N TYR A 57 6.18 2.10 -4.76
CA TYR A 57 7.39 1.44 -5.27
C TYR A 57 7.00 0.08 -5.81
N ARG A 58 7.10 -0.13 -7.14
CA ARG A 58 6.65 -1.37 -7.81
C ARG A 58 5.21 -1.77 -7.47
N SER A 59 4.30 -0.80 -7.30
CA SER A 59 2.91 -1.03 -6.90
C SER A 59 2.12 -1.89 -7.89
N GLU A 60 2.45 -1.81 -9.18
CA GLU A 60 1.77 -2.54 -10.26
C GLU A 60 2.36 -3.94 -10.52
N GLU A 61 3.43 -4.32 -9.80
CA GLU A 61 3.99 -5.67 -9.92
C GLU A 61 3.18 -6.71 -9.12
N ARG A 62 3.25 -7.96 -9.58
CA ARG A 62 2.53 -9.06 -8.93
C ARG A 62 3.37 -9.66 -7.80
N PHE A 63 2.77 -9.75 -6.61
CA PHE A 63 3.32 -10.44 -5.45
C PHE A 63 2.40 -11.58 -5.00
N PRO A 64 2.95 -12.69 -4.48
CA PRO A 64 2.13 -13.75 -3.90
C PRO A 64 1.40 -13.24 -2.65
N MET A 65 0.08 -13.41 -2.61
CA MET A 65 -0.73 -12.92 -1.49
C MET A 65 -0.45 -13.67 -0.18
N CYS A 66 -0.05 -14.95 -0.24
CA CYS A 66 0.03 -15.81 0.95
C CYS A 66 -1.24 -15.63 1.80
N SER A 67 -1.16 -15.43 3.11
CA SER A 67 -2.36 -15.26 3.94
C SER A 67 -3.09 -13.91 3.79
N THR A 68 -2.60 -12.93 3.02
CA THR A 68 -3.30 -11.64 2.87
C THR A 68 -4.61 -11.76 2.08
N PHE A 69 -4.80 -12.81 1.27
CA PHE A 69 -6.08 -13.07 0.59
C PHE A 69 -7.25 -13.16 1.57
N LYS A 70 -7.00 -13.55 2.83
CA LYS A 70 -8.03 -13.74 3.84
C LYS A 70 -8.79 -12.46 4.15
N PHE A 71 -8.18 -11.29 3.94
CA PHE A 71 -8.88 -10.02 4.05
C PHE A 71 -10.06 -9.94 3.07
N LEU A 72 -9.81 -10.20 1.78
CA LEU A 72 -10.87 -10.22 0.76
C LEU A 72 -11.86 -11.36 0.98
N ALA A 73 -11.39 -12.52 1.45
CA ALA A 73 -12.29 -13.63 1.79
C ALA A 73 -13.27 -13.27 2.92
N ALA A 74 -12.77 -12.65 4.00
CA ALA A 74 -13.60 -12.19 5.11
C ALA A 74 -14.58 -11.10 4.68
N ALA A 75 -14.12 -10.11 3.90
CA ALA A 75 -15.00 -9.08 3.33
C ALA A 75 -16.14 -9.67 2.50
N ALA A 76 -15.85 -10.70 1.68
CA ALA A 76 -16.86 -11.41 0.90
C ALA A 76 -17.84 -12.24 1.78
N VAL A 77 -17.41 -12.71 2.96
CA VAL A 77 -18.32 -13.35 3.93
C VAL A 77 -19.25 -12.31 4.55
N LEU A 78 -18.71 -11.19 5.03
CA LEU A 78 -19.49 -10.10 5.63
C LEU A 78 -20.52 -9.53 4.64
N LYS A 79 -20.12 -9.27 3.39
CA LYS A 79 -21.05 -8.82 2.34
C LYS A 79 -22.26 -9.75 2.18
N ARG A 80 -22.05 -11.08 2.21
CA ARG A 80 -23.14 -12.06 2.13
C ARG A 80 -24.03 -12.09 3.36
N VAL A 81 -23.54 -11.61 4.51
CA VAL A 81 -24.35 -11.45 5.73
C VAL A 81 -25.23 -10.20 5.60
N ASP A 82 -24.67 -9.10 5.10
CA ASP A 82 -25.39 -7.83 4.93
C ASP A 82 -26.46 -7.87 3.83
N GLU A 83 -26.27 -8.71 2.79
CA GLU A 83 -27.19 -8.85 1.65
C GLU A 83 -28.32 -9.88 1.87
N LYS A 84 -28.44 -10.44 3.08
CA LYS A 84 -29.57 -11.31 3.45
C LYS A 84 -30.77 -10.51 3.94
#